data_AF-A0A2I0T159-F1
#
_entry.id   AF-A0A2I0T159-F1
#
_cell.length_a   1.000
_cell.length_b   1.000
_cell.length_c   1.000
_cell.angle_alpha   90.00
_cell.angle_beta   90.00
_cell.angle_gamma   90.00
#
_symmetry.space_group_name_H-M   'P 1'
#
loop_
_entity.id
_entity.type
_entity.pdbx_description
1 polymer ?
#
loop_
_entity_poly.entity_id
_entity_poly.type
_entity_poly.pdbx_seq_one_letter_code
_entity_poly.pdbx_strand_id
1 'polypeptide(L)'
;MPKPCQYCNIIAAFIGTKCQRCTNSEKKYGPPQTCEQCKQQCAFDRKEEGRRKVDGKLLCWLCTLSYKRVLQKTKEQRKSLGSSHSNSSSSSLTEKDQHHSKHHHHHHHHHRHSSSHHK
;
A
#
# COMPACT_ATOMS: atom_id res chain seq x y z
N MET A 1 -26.28 5.99 14.48
CA MET A 1 -24.84 5.97 14.82
C MET A 1 -24.16 4.79 14.14
N PRO A 2 -23.07 4.98 13.38
CA PRO A 2 -22.34 3.86 12.77
C PRO A 2 -21.78 2.97 13.87
N LYS A 3 -22.03 1.67 13.80
CA LYS A 3 -21.49 0.72 14.79
C LYS A 3 -20.02 0.44 14.49
N PRO A 4 -19.20 0.15 15.52
CA PRO A 4 -17.86 -0.38 15.29
C PRO A 4 -17.96 -1.73 14.58
N CYS A 5 -17.01 -1.98 13.69
CA CYS A 5 -16.85 -3.28 13.04
C CYS A 5 -16.56 -4.35 14.09
N GLN A 6 -17.32 -5.45 14.07
CA GLN A 6 -17.17 -6.57 14.99
C GLN A 6 -15.75 -7.18 15.01
N TYR A 7 -15.00 -7.08 13.91
CA TYR A 7 -13.65 -7.64 13.84
C TYR A 7 -12.57 -6.61 14.16
N CYS A 8 -12.58 -5.46 13.48
CA CYS A 8 -11.49 -4.50 13.62
C CYS A 8 -11.78 -3.33 14.57
N ASN A 9 -12.95 -3.28 15.20
CA ASN A 9 -13.43 -2.24 16.14
C ASN A 9 -13.41 -0.78 15.62
N ILE A 10 -13.10 -0.57 14.35
CA ILE A 10 -13.19 0.73 13.69
C ILE A 10 -14.67 1.06 13.47
N ILE A 11 -15.05 2.31 13.76
CA ILE A 11 -16.35 2.89 13.41
C ILE A 11 -16.48 2.97 11.88
N ALA A 12 -16.81 1.84 11.28
CA ALA A 12 -16.85 1.62 9.82
C ALA A 12 -17.71 0.41 9.44
N ALA A 13 -18.58 -0.08 10.33
CA ALA A 13 -19.51 -1.16 9.97
C ALA A 13 -20.60 -0.59 9.05
N PHE A 14 -20.50 -0.89 7.76
CA PHE A 14 -21.45 -0.45 6.74
C PHE A 14 -22.22 -1.64 6.12
N ILE A 15 -21.77 -2.88 6.38
CA ILE A 15 -22.42 -4.10 5.90
C ILE A 15 -22.79 -4.95 7.13
N GLY A 16 -23.98 -4.70 7.68
CA GLY A 16 -24.43 -5.34 8.91
C GLY A 16 -23.54 -4.97 10.11
N THR A 17 -22.86 -5.96 10.70
CA THR A 17 -21.96 -5.78 11.86
C THR A 17 -20.48 -5.65 11.49
N LYS A 18 -20.14 -5.78 10.20
CA LYS A 18 -18.75 -5.80 9.72
C LYS A 18 -18.51 -4.62 8.77
N CYS A 19 -17.26 -4.13 8.74
CA CYS A 19 -16.86 -3.17 7.71
C CYS A 19 -16.66 -3.89 6.37
N GLN A 20 -16.82 -3.17 5.26
CA GLN A 20 -16.69 -3.72 3.91
C GLN A 20 -15.38 -4.51 3.71
N ARG A 21 -14.26 -4.00 4.25
CA ARG A 21 -12.96 -4.69 4.19
C ARG A 21 -12.97 -6.04 4.91
N CYS A 22 -13.53 -6.09 6.12
CA CYS A 22 -13.63 -7.32 6.90
C CYS A 22 -14.57 -8.31 6.22
N THR A 23 -15.71 -7.86 5.70
CA THR A 23 -16.65 -8.68 4.92
C THR A 23 -15.98 -9.29 3.69
N ASN A 24 -15.26 -8.49 2.89
CA ASN A 24 -14.58 -8.98 1.69
C ASN A 24 -13.44 -9.96 2.03
N SER A 25 -12.69 -9.68 3.09
CA SER A 25 -11.59 -10.54 3.54
C SER A 25 -12.12 -11.89 4.02
N GLU A 26 -13.23 -11.89 4.75
CA GLU A 26 -13.87 -13.12 5.21
C GLU A 26 -14.37 -13.98 4.05
N LYS A 27 -15.03 -13.37 3.06
CA LYS A 27 -15.49 -14.09 1.86
C LYS A 27 -14.32 -14.71 1.07
N LYS A 28 -13.16 -14.04 1.03
CA LYS A 28 -12.01 -14.47 0.23
C LYS A 28 -11.08 -15.45 0.96
N TYR A 29 -10.88 -15.27 2.26
CA TYR A 29 -9.85 -15.98 3.03
C TYR A 29 -10.43 -16.85 4.16
N GLY A 30 -11.75 -16.80 4.38
CA GLY A 30 -12.42 -17.54 5.46
C GLY A 30 -12.49 -16.74 6.76
N PRO A 31 -12.86 -17.42 7.87
CA PRO A 31 -13.11 -16.76 9.15
C PRO A 31 -11.87 -16.03 9.68
N PRO A 32 -12.05 -14.94 10.45
CA PRO A 32 -10.92 -14.25 11.04
C PRO A 32 -10.17 -15.14 12.04
N GLN A 33 -8.87 -14.91 12.12
CA GLN A 33 -7.94 -15.54 13.04
C GLN A 33 -7.37 -14.48 14.00
N THR A 34 -6.72 -14.94 15.07
CA THR A 34 -6.08 -14.06 16.05
C THR A 34 -4.87 -13.36 15.44
N CYS A 35 -4.88 -12.02 15.45
CA CYS A 35 -3.74 -11.20 15.05
C CYS A 35 -2.60 -11.35 16.06
N GLU A 36 -1.39 -11.64 15.60
CA GLU A 36 -0.25 -11.82 16.50
C GLU A 36 0.19 -10.53 17.23
N GLN A 37 -0.15 -9.35 16.70
CA GLN A 37 0.22 -8.05 17.28
C GLN A 37 -0.83 -7.53 18.26
N CYS A 38 -2.08 -7.34 17.82
CA CYS A 38 -3.14 -6.79 18.67
C CYS A 38 -3.98 -7.83 19.41
N LYS A 39 -3.72 -9.13 19.18
CA LYS A 39 -4.41 -10.28 19.79
C LYS A 39 -5.94 -10.33 19.58
N GLN A 40 -6.47 -9.53 18.67
CA GLN A 40 -7.88 -9.55 18.29
C GLN A 40 -8.14 -10.58 17.17
N GLN A 41 -9.35 -11.14 17.12
CA GLN A 41 -9.82 -12.02 16.04
C GLN A 41 -10.17 -11.19 14.79
N CYS A 42 -9.15 -10.70 14.10
CA CYS A 42 -9.31 -9.81 12.95
C CYS A 42 -8.20 -9.93 11.89
N ALA A 43 -7.33 -10.93 12.02
CA ALA A 43 -6.38 -11.30 10.99
C ALA A 43 -7.04 -12.26 10.00
N PHE A 44 -6.60 -12.22 8.75
CA PHE A 44 -7.09 -13.13 7.70
C PHE A 44 -5.88 -13.76 7.03
N ASP A 45 -5.90 -15.07 6.83
CA ASP A 45 -4.78 -15.78 6.23
C ASP A 45 -4.73 -15.54 4.73
N ARG A 46 -3.91 -14.56 4.32
CA ARG A 46 -3.69 -14.22 2.91
C ARG A 46 -2.71 -15.17 2.22
N LYS A 47 -2.51 -16.37 2.78
CA LYS A 47 -1.50 -17.33 2.35
C LYS A 47 -0.08 -16.75 2.46
N GLU A 48 0.86 -17.43 1.82
CA GLU A 48 2.28 -17.15 1.90
C GLU A 48 2.66 -15.72 1.46
N GLU A 49 2.02 -15.19 0.42
CA GLU A 49 2.33 -13.85 -0.09
C GLU A 49 2.11 -12.76 0.97
N GLY A 50 1.06 -12.91 1.78
CA GLY A 50 0.77 -11.99 2.88
C GLY A 50 1.79 -12.09 4.02
N ARG A 51 2.18 -13.32 4.38
CA ARG A 51 3.08 -13.61 5.51
C ARG A 51 4.52 -13.18 5.21
N ARG A 52 5.04 -13.42 3.99
CA ARG A 52 6.40 -13.01 3.58
C ARG A 52 6.65 -11.50 3.75
N LYS A 53 5.61 -10.67 3.58
CA LYS A 53 5.70 -9.20 3.71
C LYS A 53 5.80 -8.71 5.16
N VAL A 54 5.48 -9.55 6.13
CA VAL A 54 5.43 -9.21 7.56
C VAL A 54 6.18 -10.23 8.41
N ASP A 55 7.32 -10.71 7.92
CA ASP A 55 8.21 -11.61 8.68
C ASP A 55 7.53 -12.93 9.09
N GLY A 56 6.68 -13.46 8.21
CA GLY A 56 5.94 -14.69 8.47
C GLY A 56 4.68 -14.53 9.34
N LYS A 57 4.47 -13.36 9.94
CA LYS A 57 3.44 -13.17 10.99
C LYS A 57 2.03 -13.03 10.44
N LEU A 58 1.06 -13.57 11.18
CA LEU A 58 -0.36 -13.41 10.91
C LEU A 58 -0.90 -12.12 11.53
N LEU A 59 -0.95 -11.05 10.72
CA LEU A 59 -1.36 -9.72 11.15
C LEU A 59 -2.70 -9.29 10.55
N CYS A 60 -3.50 -8.56 11.32
CA CYS A 60 -4.66 -7.86 10.78
C CYS A 60 -4.25 -6.75 9.81
N TRP A 61 -5.21 -6.19 9.07
CA TRP A 61 -4.94 -5.13 8.09
C TRP A 61 -4.25 -3.92 8.72
N LEU A 62 -4.73 -3.46 9.87
CA LEU A 62 -4.16 -2.29 10.56
C LEU A 62 -2.73 -2.55 11.02
N CYS A 63 -2.50 -3.68 11.68
CA CYS A 63 -1.16 -4.07 12.12
C CYS A 63 -0.21 -4.29 10.94
N THR A 64 -0.69 -4.83 9.81
CA THR A 64 0.09 -4.94 8.57
C THR A 64 0.53 -3.56 8.07
N LEU A 65 -0.38 -2.57 8.05
CA LEU A 65 -0.06 -1.21 7.62
C LEU A 65 0.97 -0.56 8.55
N SER A 66 0.77 -0.67 9.86
CA SER A 66 1.72 -0.13 10.86
C SER A 66 3.09 -0.79 10.72
N TYR A 67 3.16 -2.11 10.58
CA TYR A 67 4.41 -2.84 10.40
C TYR A 67 5.19 -2.39 9.16
N LYS A 68 4.50 -2.23 8.02
CA LYS A 68 5.11 -1.73 6.79
C LYS A 68 5.68 -0.31 6.93
N ARG A 69 4.96 0.59 7.61
CA ARG A 69 5.44 1.97 7.87
C ARG A 69 6.72 1.96 8.70
N VAL A 70 6.78 1.12 9.73
CA VAL A 70 7.98 0.96 10.57
C VAL A 70 9.14 0.38 9.75
N LEU A 71 8.90 -0.67 8.96
CA LEU A 71 9.94 -1.27 8.12
C LEU A 71 10.51 -0.31 7.09
N GLN A 72 9.69 0.56 6.48
CA GLN A 72 10.17 1.57 5.54
C GLN A 72 11.11 2.57 6.24
N LYS A 73 10.71 3.09 7.41
CA LYS A 73 11.52 4.04 8.19
C LYS A 73 12.90 3.47 8.56
N THR A 74 12.98 2.20 8.98
CA THR A 74 14.26 1.55 9.30
C THR A 74 15.12 1.32 8.05
N LYS A 75 14.52 1.02 6.90
CA LYS A 75 15.26 0.87 5.63
C LYS A 75 15.83 2.20 5.13
N GLU A 76 15.09 3.30 5.27
CA GLU A 76 15.55 4.64 4.87
C GLU A 76 16.71 5.13 5.76
N GLN A 77 16.64 4.89 7.08
CA GLN A 77 17.74 5.22 7.99
C GLN A 77 19.03 4.43 7.73
N ARG A 78 18.92 3.20 7.23
CA ARG A 78 20.08 2.41 6.78
C ARG A 78 20.66 2.92 5.46
N LYS A 79 19.85 3.56 4.61
CA LYS A 79 20.30 4.18 3.35
C LYS A 79 20.91 5.56 3.55
N SER A 80 20.55 6.29 4.59
CA SER A 80 21.12 7.62 4.88
C SER A 80 22.55 7.59 5.44
N LEU A 81 23.04 6.42 5.87
CA LEU A 81 24.43 6.21 6.33
C LEU A 81 25.31 5.53 5.26
N GLY A 82 24.73 5.14 4.13
CA GLY A 82 25.43 4.50 3.01
C GLY A 82 25.10 5.23 1.71
N SER A 83 25.86 6.28 1.40
CA SER A 83 25.76 6.99 0.13
C SER A 83 25.86 6.04 -1.07
N SER A 84 25.14 6.43 -2.12
CA SER A 84 25.36 6.07 -3.53
C SER A 84 24.61 4.84 -4.08
N HIS A 85 23.62 5.15 -4.92
CA HIS A 85 23.02 4.35 -6.00
C HIS A 85 22.35 3.01 -5.65
N SER A 86 21.02 2.97 -5.81
CA SER A 86 20.30 1.95 -6.61
C SER A 86 18.79 2.20 -6.59
N ASN A 87 18.25 2.45 -7.78
CA ASN A 87 16.84 2.54 -8.08
C ASN A 87 16.11 1.26 -7.61
N SER A 88 15.05 1.40 -6.81
CA SER A 88 14.13 0.29 -6.54
C SER A 88 12.74 0.87 -6.38
N SER A 89 12.09 1.05 -7.51
CA SER A 89 10.71 1.45 -7.68
C SER A 89 9.79 0.48 -6.92
N SER A 90 9.34 0.85 -5.73
CA SER A 90 8.17 0.20 -5.11
C SER A 90 6.93 0.99 -5.50
N SER A 91 6.46 0.78 -6.73
CA SER A 91 5.30 1.43 -7.30
C SER A 91 4.02 0.98 -6.59
N SER A 92 3.25 1.98 -6.19
CA SER A 92 1.86 1.90 -5.80
C SER A 92 1.00 1.23 -6.87
N LEU A 93 0.05 0.41 -6.42
CA LEU A 93 -1.25 0.05 -7.00
C LEU A 93 -1.60 0.69 -8.36
N THR A 94 -1.86 -0.14 -9.39
CA THR A 94 -3.01 -0.02 -10.32
C THR A 94 -3.15 -1.29 -11.17
N GLU A 95 -4.42 -1.64 -11.41
CA GLU A 95 -4.90 -2.67 -12.34
C GLU A 95 -4.46 -2.46 -13.80
N LYS A 96 -4.74 -3.50 -14.61
CA LYS A 96 -4.85 -3.55 -16.09
C LYS A 96 -3.59 -3.81 -16.91
N ASP A 97 -3.53 -5.07 -17.35
CA ASP A 97 -3.61 -5.47 -18.76
C ASP A 97 -2.79 -4.67 -19.81
N GLN A 98 -1.82 -5.37 -20.37
CA GLN A 98 -1.38 -5.35 -21.78
C GLN A 98 -0.95 -4.01 -22.43
N HIS A 99 0.38 -3.97 -22.65
CA HIS A 99 1.04 -3.72 -23.95
C HIS A 99 1.56 -2.30 -24.29
N HIS A 100 2.81 -2.31 -24.77
CA HIS A 100 3.50 -1.34 -25.65
C HIS A 100 4.31 -0.15 -25.06
N SER A 101 5.61 -0.42 -24.85
CA SER A 101 6.75 0.16 -25.57
C SER A 101 6.98 1.70 -25.69
N LYS A 102 8.14 2.12 -25.15
CA LYS A 102 9.06 3.19 -25.64
C LYS A 102 8.60 4.65 -25.41
N HIS A 103 9.41 5.70 -25.19
CA HIS A 103 10.81 5.96 -24.88
C HIS A 103 10.92 7.50 -24.63
N HIS A 104 11.91 7.93 -23.84
CA HIS A 104 12.65 9.21 -23.88
C HIS A 104 12.07 10.59 -23.45
N HIS A 105 12.92 11.25 -22.65
CA HIS A 105 12.99 12.64 -22.20
C HIS A 105 12.84 13.71 -23.28
N HIS A 106 12.31 14.89 -22.94
CA HIS A 106 13.04 16.16 -23.06
C HIS A 106 12.30 17.33 -22.37
N HIS A 107 13.04 18.05 -21.52
CA HIS A 107 12.73 19.38 -21.01
C HIS A 107 12.81 20.40 -22.15
N HIS A 108 11.83 21.30 -22.31
CA HIS A 108 12.07 22.55 -23.04
C HIS A 108 11.37 23.74 -22.38
N HIS A 109 12.21 24.67 -21.91
CA HIS A 109 11.90 26.04 -21.54
C HIS A 109 11.38 26.81 -22.76
N HIS A 110 10.21 27.44 -22.64
CA HIS A 110 9.78 28.47 -23.59
C HIS A 110 10.30 29.85 -23.13
N HIS A 111 11.43 30.27 -23.69
CA HIS A 111 11.83 31.68 -23.71
C HIS A 111 11.24 32.32 -24.97
N ARG A 112 10.39 33.34 -24.80
CA ARG A 112 9.72 34.07 -25.88
C ARG A 112 10.15 35.55 -25.85
N HIS A 113 10.91 35.96 -26.86
CA HIS A 113 11.28 37.34 -27.23
C HIS A 113 11.69 37.25 -28.72
N SER A 114 11.54 38.21 -29.63
CA SER A 114 10.66 39.35 -29.89
C SER A 114 11.01 39.80 -31.34
N SER A 115 10.02 40.29 -32.09
CA SER A 115 10.09 41.25 -33.22
C SER A 115 10.97 41.02 -34.48
N SER A 116 10.29 41.10 -35.65
CA SER A 116 10.48 42.10 -36.72
C SER A 116 10.97 41.70 -38.13
N HIS A 117 10.28 42.33 -39.11
CA HIS A 117 10.69 42.83 -40.44
C HIS A 117 10.74 41.94 -41.71
N HIS A 118 9.86 42.34 -42.65
CA HIS A 118 10.07 42.64 -44.08
C HIS A 118 10.26 41.52 -45.14
N LYS A 119 9.30 41.42 -46.07
CA LYS A 119 9.43 41.88 -47.47
C LYS A 119 8.08 41.86 -48.18
#